data_AF-A0A661WRE2-F1
#
_entry.id   AF-A0A661WRE2-F1
#
_cell.length_a   1.000
_cell.length_b   1.000
_cell.length_c   1.000
_cell.angle_alpha   90.00
_cell.angle_beta   90.00
_cell.angle_gamma   90.00
#
_symmetry.space_group_name_H-M   'P 1'
#
loop_
_entity.id
_entity.type
_entity.pdbx_description
1 polymer ?
#
loop_
_entity_poly.entity_id
_entity_poly.type
_entity_poly.pdbx_seq_one_letter_code
_entity_poly.pdbx_strand_id
1 'polypeptide(L)'
;MASSRAYNLCPKAIFVRVRMDVYKKVSNQIRKIFSETGLTASTGVSYNKFIAKVASDIQKPDGLTVVPSKAGKQFIENLPINKFFGVGKVTGKKMLRLGIKNGADLKLKTKKFLTKEFGKADAYYFDIARGIDDRSVNPNRTRKSTGREMTLQTDISDKEKMTQLEFPFY
;
A
#
# COMPACT_ATOMS: atom_id res chain seq x y z
N MET A 1 -1.32 16.66 8.06
CA MET A 1 -1.29 18.07 8.54
C MET A 1 0.15 18.46 8.83
N ALA A 2 0.62 19.66 8.44
CA ALA A 2 1.98 20.08 8.78
C ALA A 2 2.16 20.17 10.31
N SER A 3 3.29 19.70 10.85
CA SER A 3 3.54 19.68 12.30
C SER A 3 3.44 21.06 12.95
N SER A 4 3.83 22.12 12.24
CA SER A 4 3.66 23.51 12.66
C SER A 4 2.20 23.91 12.83
N ARG A 5 1.35 23.54 11.86
CA ARG A 5 -0.10 23.76 11.94
C ARG A 5 -0.75 22.94 13.06
N ALA A 6 -0.27 21.72 13.30
CA ALA A 6 -0.74 20.90 14.42
C ALA A 6 -0.39 21.51 15.78
N TYR A 7 0.80 22.11 15.92
CA TYR A 7 1.22 22.80 17.15
C TYR A 7 0.36 24.04 17.42
N ASN A 8 0.04 24.82 16.38
CA ASN A 8 -0.82 26.00 16.53
C ASN A 8 -2.26 25.64 16.93
N LEU A 9 -2.77 24.51 16.44
CA LEU A 9 -4.12 24.03 16.77
C LEU A 9 -4.16 23.32 18.14
N CYS A 10 -3.05 22.74 18.59
CA CYS A 10 -2.95 22.07 19.87
C CYS A 10 -1.55 22.25 20.48
N PRO A 11 -1.31 23.34 21.23
CA PRO A 11 0.00 23.66 21.81
C PRO A 11 0.49 22.63 22.84
N LYS A 12 -0.42 21.82 23.40
CA LYS A 12 -0.10 20.73 24.34
C LYS A 12 0.15 19.39 23.65
N ALA A 13 0.15 19.34 22.31
CA ALA A 13 0.35 18.09 21.59
C ALA A 13 1.75 17.51 21.83
N ILE A 14 1.78 16.22 22.17
CA ILE A 14 3.04 15.47 22.32
C ILE A 14 3.46 14.94 20.94
N PHE A 15 4.52 15.51 20.39
CA PHE A 15 5.08 15.08 19.11
C PHE A 15 6.10 13.96 19.32
N VAL A 16 5.63 12.71 19.20
CA VAL A 16 6.49 11.53 19.32
C VAL A 16 7.29 11.34 18.03
N ARG A 17 8.61 11.18 18.15
CA ARG A 17 9.47 10.83 17.00
C ARG A 17 9.26 9.36 16.62
N VAL A 18 9.31 9.09 15.31
CA VAL A 18 9.23 7.73 14.77
C VAL A 18 10.43 6.91 15.25
N ARG A 19 10.18 5.76 15.88
CA ARG A 19 11.21 4.87 16.47
C ARG A 19 11.81 3.91 15.42
N MET A 20 12.42 4.46 14.37
CA MET A 20 12.94 3.67 13.23
C MET A 20 13.91 2.56 13.65
N ASP A 21 14.80 2.82 14.60
CA ASP A 21 15.80 1.84 15.05
C ASP A 21 15.15 0.62 15.72
N VAL A 22 14.07 0.85 16.48
CA VAL A 22 13.29 -0.23 17.12
C VAL A 22 12.62 -1.07 16.05
N TYR A 23 12.01 -0.44 15.04
CA TYR A 23 11.36 -1.15 13.94
C TYR A 23 12.37 -1.98 13.13
N LYS A 24 13.56 -1.44 12.87
CA LYS A 24 14.65 -2.18 12.23
C LYS A 24 15.08 -3.39 13.04
N LYS A 25 15.23 -3.24 14.36
CA LYS A 25 15.58 -4.34 15.28
C LYS A 25 14.53 -5.46 15.26
N VAL A 26 13.25 -5.09 15.33
CA VAL A 26 12.14 -6.06 15.25
C VAL A 26 12.11 -6.75 13.89
N SER A 27 12.32 -6.04 12.79
CA SER A 27 12.40 -6.65 11.45
C SER A 27 13.53 -7.68 11.33
N ASN A 28 14.69 -7.42 11.95
CA ASN A 28 15.76 -8.42 12.02
C ASN A 28 15.38 -9.64 12.87
N GLN A 29 14.57 -9.48 13.91
CA GLN A 29 14.02 -10.62 14.67
C GLN A 29 13.04 -11.43 13.82
N ILE A 30 12.16 -10.78 13.06
CA ILE A 30 11.21 -11.46 12.15
C ILE A 30 11.97 -12.31 11.12
N ARG A 31 13.13 -11.86 10.64
CA ARG A 31 13.96 -12.65 9.73
C ARG A 31 14.55 -13.92 10.36
N LYS A 32 14.49 -14.09 11.68
CA LYS A 32 14.80 -15.37 12.34
C LYS A 32 13.75 -16.47 12.07
N ILE A 33 12.62 -16.15 11.44
CA ILE A 33 11.61 -17.12 10.95
C ILE A 33 12.26 -18.26 10.14
N PHE A 34 13.35 -17.99 9.42
CA PHE A 34 14.07 -19.03 8.68
C PHE A 34 14.54 -20.17 9.60
N SER A 35 15.05 -19.85 10.79
CA SER A 35 15.54 -20.87 11.73
C SER A 35 14.44 -21.78 12.27
N GLU A 36 13.19 -21.30 12.32
CA GLU A 36 12.06 -22.06 12.87
C GLU A 36 11.25 -22.77 11.78
N THR A 37 11.22 -22.23 10.56
CA THR A 37 10.28 -22.67 9.50
C THR A 37 10.95 -23.11 8.20
N GLY A 38 12.26 -22.83 8.02
CA GLY A 38 12.94 -23.00 6.73
C GLY A 38 12.54 -21.97 5.66
N LEU A 39 11.70 -20.97 6.00
CA LEU A 39 11.20 -19.96 5.06
C LEU A 39 11.88 -18.61 5.28
N THR A 40 12.30 -17.95 4.19
CA THR A 40 12.85 -16.58 4.25
C THR A 40 11.75 -15.52 4.25
N ALA A 41 12.02 -14.36 4.86
CA ALA A 41 11.11 -13.22 4.84
C ALA A 41 11.85 -11.93 4.47
N SER A 42 11.21 -11.06 3.69
CA SER A 42 11.70 -9.71 3.41
C SER A 42 10.85 -8.67 4.14
N THR A 43 11.50 -7.61 4.60
CA THR A 43 10.87 -6.60 5.46
C THR A 43 11.13 -5.18 4.96
N GLY A 44 10.14 -4.32 5.13
CA GLY A 44 10.21 -2.91 4.78
C GLY A 44 9.83 -2.07 5.99
N VAL A 45 10.67 -1.11 6.35
CA VAL A 45 10.47 -0.24 7.52
C VAL A 45 10.40 1.21 7.06
N SER A 46 9.33 1.91 7.45
CA SER A 46 9.21 3.35 7.23
C SER A 46 8.25 3.98 8.23
N TYR A 47 7.97 5.28 8.06
CA TYR A 47 7.15 6.09 8.98
C TYR A 47 5.64 6.00 8.67
N ASN A 48 5.26 5.37 7.55
CA ASN A 48 3.87 5.13 7.20
C ASN A 48 3.70 3.80 6.46
N LYS A 49 2.45 3.34 6.30
CA LYS A 49 2.12 2.02 5.73
C LYS A 49 2.46 1.93 4.25
N PHE A 50 2.16 2.96 3.47
CA PHE A 50 2.44 3.00 2.04
C PHE A 50 3.93 2.75 1.74
N ILE A 51 4.82 3.56 2.33
CA ILE A 51 6.26 3.45 2.07
C ILE A 51 6.81 2.14 2.62
N ALA A 52 6.40 1.71 3.81
CA ALA A 52 6.82 0.44 4.39
C ALA A 52 6.47 -0.75 3.49
N LYS A 53 5.25 -0.77 2.91
CA LYS A 53 4.82 -1.83 1.99
C LYS A 53 5.58 -1.81 0.66
N VAL A 54 5.93 -0.64 0.14
CA VAL A 54 6.75 -0.55 -1.08
C VAL A 54 8.19 -0.99 -0.78
N ALA A 55 8.75 -0.53 0.34
CA ALA A 55 10.11 -0.85 0.75
C ALA A 55 10.34 -2.36 0.92
N SER A 56 9.33 -3.11 1.38
CA SER A 56 9.45 -4.56 1.57
C SER A 56 9.62 -5.37 0.28
N ASP A 57 9.33 -4.77 -0.88
CA ASP A 57 9.51 -5.41 -2.19
C ASP A 57 10.86 -5.08 -2.86
N ILE A 58 11.65 -4.13 -2.31
CA ILE A 58 12.88 -3.63 -2.97
C ILE A 58 14.03 -4.63 -2.94
N GLN A 59 14.31 -5.22 -1.78
CA GLN A 59 15.43 -6.16 -1.60
C GLN A 59 14.92 -7.60 -1.43
N LYS A 60 13.89 -7.99 -2.17
CA LYS A 60 13.46 -9.40 -2.20
C LYS A 60 14.42 -10.25 -3.04
N PRO A 61 14.66 -11.52 -2.67
CA PRO A 61 14.23 -12.21 -1.44
C PRO A 61 15.15 -11.91 -0.23
N ASP A 62 14.68 -12.26 0.99
CA ASP A 62 15.40 -12.17 2.27
C ASP A 62 16.08 -10.82 2.64
N GLY A 63 15.67 -9.70 2.03
CA GLY A 63 16.22 -8.39 2.37
C GLY A 63 15.44 -7.58 3.40
N LEU A 64 16.07 -6.49 3.86
CA LEU A 64 15.50 -5.48 4.73
C LEU A 64 15.76 -4.10 4.14
N THR A 65 14.69 -3.38 3.78
CA THR A 65 14.77 -2.01 3.30
C THR A 65 14.24 -1.05 4.35
N VAL A 66 15.07 -0.09 4.78
CA VAL A 66 14.66 0.97 5.72
C VAL A 66 14.61 2.30 4.97
N VAL A 67 13.42 2.92 4.91
CA VAL A 67 13.22 4.24 4.31
C VAL A 67 12.91 5.25 5.43
N PRO A 68 13.92 5.99 5.93
CA PRO A 68 13.72 7.00 6.96
C PRO A 68 12.91 8.19 6.45
N SER A 69 12.31 8.97 7.34
CA SER A 69 11.49 10.14 7.00
C SER A 69 12.21 11.14 6.08
N LYS A 70 13.49 11.41 6.33
CA LYS A 70 14.33 12.28 5.50
C LYS A 70 14.50 11.80 4.05
N ALA A 71 14.42 10.50 3.80
CA ALA A 71 14.57 9.90 2.47
C ALA A 71 13.22 9.60 1.79
N GLY A 72 12.10 9.62 2.53
CA GLY A 72 10.79 9.21 2.03
C GLY A 72 10.33 9.98 0.80
N LYS A 73 10.53 11.30 0.78
CA LYS A 73 10.16 12.16 -0.36
C LYS A 73 10.89 11.75 -1.64
N GLN A 74 12.21 11.66 -1.58
CA GLN A 74 13.04 11.27 -2.74
C GLN A 74 12.75 9.83 -3.18
N PHE A 75 12.55 8.92 -2.22
CA PHE A 75 12.16 7.54 -2.48
C PHE A 75 10.88 7.46 -3.31
N ILE A 76 9.85 8.24 -2.96
CA ILE A 76 8.57 8.28 -3.67
C ILE A 76 8.72 8.93 -5.04
N GLU A 77 9.43 10.06 -5.14
CA GLU A 77 9.61 10.79 -6.39
C GLU A 77 10.24 9.90 -7.48
N ASN A 78 11.19 9.04 -7.09
CA ASN A 78 11.85 8.08 -7.99
C ASN A 78 11.07 6.78 -8.23
N LEU A 79 9.99 6.53 -7.47
CA LEU A 79 9.26 5.26 -7.55
C LEU A 79 8.42 5.20 -8.83
N PRO A 80 8.58 4.15 -9.68
CA PRO A 80 7.72 3.95 -10.84
C PRO A 80 6.25 3.79 -10.43
N ILE A 81 5.32 4.36 -11.20
CA ILE A 81 3.90 4.43 -10.81
C ILE A 81 3.25 3.05 -10.65
N ASN A 82 3.70 2.06 -11.41
CA ASN A 82 3.23 0.67 -11.33
C ASN A 82 3.71 -0.08 -10.07
N LYS A 83 4.62 0.51 -9.29
CA LYS A 83 5.06 -0.02 -7.99
C LYS A 83 4.32 0.63 -6.81
N PHE A 84 3.45 1.62 -7.06
CA PHE A 84 2.64 2.21 -6.00
C PHE A 84 1.60 1.19 -5.50
N PHE A 85 1.58 0.97 -4.19
CA PHE A 85 0.50 0.20 -3.57
C PHE A 85 -0.86 0.87 -3.85
N GLY A 86 -1.81 0.13 -4.40
CA GLY A 86 -3.12 0.66 -4.82
C GLY A 86 -3.21 1.06 -6.30
N VAL A 87 -2.11 1.00 -7.06
CA VAL A 87 -2.11 1.21 -8.51
C VAL A 87 -2.00 -0.15 -9.23
N GLY A 88 -3.12 -0.68 -9.70
CA GLY A 88 -3.18 -1.92 -10.48
C GLY A 88 -2.81 -1.72 -11.97
N LYS A 89 -2.73 -2.82 -12.73
CA LYS A 89 -2.35 -2.83 -14.16
C LYS A 89 -3.14 -1.82 -15.02
N VAL A 90 -4.46 -1.76 -14.84
CA VAL A 90 -5.34 -0.87 -15.62
C VAL A 90 -5.10 0.59 -15.25
N THR A 91 -5.12 0.91 -13.96
CA THR A 91 -4.86 2.27 -13.46
C THR A 91 -3.47 2.76 -13.84
N GLY A 92 -2.45 1.90 -13.72
CA GLY A 92 -1.08 2.19 -14.13
C GLY A 92 -0.97 2.54 -15.61
N LYS A 93 -1.62 1.76 -16.50
CA LYS A 93 -1.71 2.10 -17.93
C LYS A 93 -2.38 3.46 -18.15
N LYS A 94 -3.49 3.75 -17.46
CA LYS A 94 -4.15 5.06 -17.55
C LYS A 94 -3.21 6.19 -17.13
N MET A 95 -2.53 6.05 -15.99
CA MET A 95 -1.57 7.01 -15.47
C MET A 95 -0.43 7.28 -16.47
N LEU A 96 0.14 6.23 -17.06
CA LEU A 96 1.18 6.35 -18.07
C LEU A 96 0.72 7.15 -19.30
N ARG A 97 -0.51 6.92 -19.80
CA ARG A 97 -1.08 7.72 -20.91
C ARG A 97 -1.28 9.19 -20.55
N LEU A 98 -1.53 9.49 -19.27
CA LEU A 98 -1.67 10.85 -18.74
C LEU A 98 -0.32 11.52 -18.39
N GLY A 99 0.80 10.88 -18.79
CA GLY A 99 2.15 11.37 -18.54
C GLY A 99 2.61 11.22 -17.09
N ILE A 100 2.01 10.31 -16.32
CA ILE A 100 2.39 10.03 -14.93
C ILE A 100 3.21 8.74 -14.92
N LYS A 101 4.54 8.85 -14.92
CA LYS A 101 5.45 7.69 -14.97
C LYS A 101 5.97 7.30 -13.58
N ASN A 102 6.14 8.27 -12.69
CA ASN A 102 6.66 8.06 -11.34
C ASN A 102 5.96 8.95 -10.31
N GLY A 103 6.41 8.89 -9.06
CA GLY A 103 5.86 9.72 -7.99
C GLY A 103 6.09 11.21 -8.19
N ALA A 104 7.19 11.63 -8.85
CA ALA A 104 7.45 13.03 -9.15
C ALA A 104 6.37 13.60 -10.09
N ASP A 105 6.06 12.88 -11.17
CA ASP A 105 5.01 13.28 -12.12
C ASP A 105 3.63 13.33 -11.45
N LEU A 106 3.33 12.34 -10.60
CA LEU A 106 2.05 12.27 -9.89
C LEU A 106 1.89 13.46 -8.94
N LYS A 107 2.96 13.82 -8.24
CA LYS A 107 2.98 14.93 -7.28
C LYS A 107 2.69 16.28 -7.95
N LEU A 108 3.11 16.47 -9.20
CA LEU A 108 2.85 17.69 -9.97
C LEU A 108 1.38 17.87 -10.36
N LYS A 109 0.57 16.80 -10.36
CA LYS A 109 -0.85 16.90 -10.70
C LYS A 109 -1.64 17.61 -9.61
N THR A 110 -2.56 18.47 -10.04
CA THR A 110 -3.47 19.17 -9.13
C THR A 110 -4.52 18.21 -8.59
N LYS A 111 -5.09 18.54 -7.42
CA LYS A 111 -6.18 17.75 -6.85
C LYS A 111 -7.37 17.67 -7.81
N LYS A 112 -7.77 18.79 -8.42
CA LYS A 112 -8.87 18.85 -9.41
C LYS A 112 -8.63 17.91 -10.60
N PHE A 113 -7.41 17.85 -11.11
CA PHE A 113 -7.05 16.90 -12.17
C PHE A 113 -7.23 15.45 -11.70
N LEU A 114 -6.73 15.12 -10.50
CA LEU A 114 -6.86 13.76 -9.97
C LEU A 114 -8.31 13.39 -9.67
N THR A 115 -9.14 14.31 -9.17
CA THR A 115 -10.57 14.08 -8.96
C THR A 115 -11.27 13.76 -10.29
N LYS A 116 -10.98 14.54 -11.35
CA LYS A 116 -11.52 14.31 -12.69
C LYS A 116 -11.13 12.94 -13.24
N GLU A 117 -9.88 12.54 -13.07
CA GLU A 117 -9.35 11.33 -13.69
C GLU A 117 -9.54 10.05 -12.87
N PHE A 118 -9.60 10.14 -11.53
CA PHE A 118 -9.57 8.98 -10.64
C PHE A 118 -10.70 8.95 -9.61
N GLY A 119 -11.59 9.94 -9.60
CA GLY A 119 -12.74 9.98 -8.71
C GLY A 119 -12.34 9.84 -7.23
N LYS A 120 -12.96 8.89 -6.52
CA LYS A 120 -12.76 8.68 -5.08
C LYS A 120 -11.32 8.33 -4.66
N ALA A 121 -10.48 7.91 -5.60
CA ALA A 121 -9.07 7.57 -5.32
C ALA A 121 -8.14 8.80 -5.36
N ASP A 122 -8.64 9.97 -5.73
CA ASP A 122 -7.86 11.20 -5.90
C ASP A 122 -7.08 11.60 -4.65
N ALA A 123 -7.73 11.63 -3.48
CA ALA A 123 -7.13 12.01 -2.22
C ALA A 123 -5.99 11.05 -1.86
N TYR A 124 -6.21 9.76 -2.04
CA TYR A 124 -5.19 8.74 -1.82
C TYR A 124 -3.95 8.99 -2.70
N TYR A 125 -4.13 9.17 -4.01
CA TYR A 125 -3.00 9.42 -4.92
C TYR A 125 -2.30 10.75 -4.65
N PHE A 126 -3.07 11.79 -4.31
CA PHE A 126 -2.52 13.10 -3.97
C PHE A 126 -1.63 13.03 -2.73
N ASP A 127 -2.06 12.32 -1.69
CA ASP A 127 -1.38 12.24 -0.40
C ASP A 127 -0.14 11.34 -0.46
N ILE A 128 -0.25 10.13 -1.02
CA ILE A 128 0.88 9.19 -1.07
C ILE A 128 2.03 9.71 -1.95
N ALA A 129 1.74 10.46 -3.02
CA ALA A 129 2.77 11.11 -3.84
C ALA A 129 3.58 12.18 -3.07
N ARG A 130 3.05 12.61 -1.91
CA ARG A 130 3.68 13.55 -0.97
C ARG A 130 4.22 12.86 0.28
N GLY A 131 4.18 11.52 0.31
CA GLY A 131 4.60 10.72 1.46
C GLY A 131 3.68 10.81 2.66
N ILE A 132 2.41 11.15 2.44
CA ILE A 132 1.39 11.24 3.47
C ILE A 132 0.51 9.99 3.40
N ASP A 133 0.40 9.27 4.51
CA ASP A 133 -0.50 8.13 4.68
C ASP A 133 -0.79 7.97 6.18
N ASP A 134 -1.89 8.59 6.62
CA ASP A 134 -2.28 8.66 8.04
C ASP A 134 -3.09 7.42 8.48
N ARG A 135 -3.22 6.39 7.61
CA ARG A 135 -3.95 5.17 7.98
C ARG A 135 -3.23 4.46 9.11
N SER A 136 -3.91 4.24 10.23
CA SER A 136 -3.39 3.45 11.33
C SER A 136 -3.22 1.96 10.94
N VAL A 137 -2.34 1.29 11.66
CA VAL A 137 -2.31 -0.18 11.66
C VAL A 137 -3.53 -0.66 12.43
N ASN A 138 -4.37 -1.46 11.79
CA ASN A 138 -5.50 -2.11 12.45
C ASN A 138 -5.22 -3.62 12.51
N PRO A 139 -4.84 -4.17 13.67
CA PRO A 139 -4.60 -5.60 13.83
C PRO A 139 -5.91 -6.41 13.91
N ASN A 140 -7.03 -5.80 14.29
CA ASN A 140 -8.28 -6.47 14.59
C ASN A 140 -9.37 -6.07 13.60
N ARG A 141 -9.41 -6.72 12.42
CA ARG A 141 -10.42 -6.47 11.39
C ARG A 141 -11.45 -7.58 11.34
N THR A 142 -12.73 -7.25 11.58
CA THR A 142 -13.84 -8.19 11.39
C THR A 142 -14.08 -8.46 9.90
N ARG A 143 -14.20 -9.74 9.52
CA ARG A 143 -14.59 -10.16 8.17
C ARG A 143 -16.01 -9.66 7.87
N LYS A 144 -16.21 -9.06 6.69
CA LYS A 144 -17.50 -8.45 6.28
C LYS A 144 -18.31 -9.30 5.31
N SER A 145 -17.67 -10.21 4.60
CA SER A 145 -18.32 -11.09 3.62
C SER A 145 -17.60 -12.43 3.53
N THR A 146 -18.35 -13.45 3.11
CA THR A 146 -17.85 -14.77 2.72
C THR A 146 -18.39 -15.03 1.32
N GLY A 147 -17.53 -15.32 0.36
CA GLY A 147 -17.92 -15.65 -1.01
C GLY A 147 -17.36 -17.02 -1.39
N ARG A 148 -18.09 -17.72 -2.26
CA ARG A 148 -17.63 -18.94 -2.93
C ARG A 148 -17.89 -18.74 -4.42
N GLU A 149 -16.85 -18.90 -5.21
CA GLU A 149 -16.88 -18.76 -6.65
C GLU A 149 -16.18 -19.97 -7.28
N MET A 150 -16.65 -20.39 -8.45
CA MET A 150 -16.03 -21.45 -9.24
C MET A 150 -16.02 -21.01 -10.70
N THR A 151 -14.84 -20.91 -11.29
CA THR A 151 -14.69 -20.76 -12.75
C THR A 151 -14.84 -22.13 -13.39
N LEU A 152 -15.86 -22.30 -14.24
CA LEU A 152 -16.10 -23.54 -14.97
C LEU A 152 -15.08 -23.69 -16.11
N GLN A 153 -14.83 -24.93 -16.52
CA GLN A 153 -13.93 -25.22 -17.65
C GLN A 153 -14.49 -24.73 -18.99
N THR A 154 -15.82 -24.76 -19.13
CA THR A 154 -16.54 -24.31 -20.32
C THR A 154 -17.72 -23.45 -19.90
N ASP A 155 -18.05 -22.46 -20.72
CA ASP A 155 -19.24 -21.64 -20.52
C ASP A 155 -20.50 -22.52 -20.60
N ILE A 156 -21.44 -22.25 -19.71
CA ILE A 156 -22.78 -22.83 -19.72
C ILE A 156 -23.80 -21.71 -19.90
N SER A 157 -24.83 -21.95 -20.71
CA SER A 157 -25.98 -21.04 -20.89
C SER A 157 -27.29 -21.64 -20.38
N ASP A 158 -27.25 -22.92 -20.04
CA ASP A 158 -28.39 -23.70 -19.54
C ASP A 158 -28.66 -23.37 -18.07
N LYS A 159 -29.86 -22.86 -17.80
CA LYS A 159 -30.29 -22.44 -16.45
C LYS A 159 -30.44 -23.62 -15.49
N GLU A 160 -30.84 -24.79 -15.96
CA GLU A 160 -30.96 -25.98 -15.12
C GLU A 160 -29.57 -26.43 -14.68
N LYS A 161 -28.60 -26.47 -15.60
CA LYS A 161 -27.20 -26.77 -15.26
C LYS A 161 -26.61 -25.76 -14.29
N MET A 162 -26.91 -24.46 -14.42
CA MET A 162 -26.47 -23.44 -13.47
C MET A 162 -27.02 -23.67 -12.06
N THR A 163 -28.29 -24.11 -11.96
CA THR A 163 -28.97 -24.33 -10.68
C THR A 163 -28.46 -25.60 -9.99
N GLN A 164 -28.04 -26.60 -10.77
CA GLN A 164 -27.45 -27.85 -10.28
C GLN A 164 -25.98 -27.72 -9.85
N LEU A 165 -25.33 -26.58 -10.05
CA LEU A 165 -24.02 -26.28 -9.47
C LEU A 165 -24.18 -26.08 -7.96
N GLU A 166 -24.46 -27.16 -7.24
CA GLU A 166 -24.48 -27.14 -5.79
C GLU A 166 -23.08 -26.92 -5.26
N PHE A 167 -22.96 -25.93 -4.39
CA PHE A 167 -21.80 -25.75 -3.54
C PHE A 167 -22.11 -26.51 -2.25
N PRO A 168 -21.72 -27.79 -2.10
CA PRO A 168 -21.97 -28.51 -0.84
C PRO A 168 -21.36 -27.69 0.30
N PHE A 169 -22.21 -27.26 1.22
CA PHE A 169 -21.79 -26.64 2.47
C PHE A 169 -21.12 -27.75 3.29
N TYR A 170 -19.84 -27.57 3.63
CA TYR A 170 -19.21 -28.32 4.71
C TYR A 170 -19.58 -27.67 6.04
#